data_AF-A0A1F9P668-F1
#
_entry.id   AF-A0A1F9P668-F1
#
_cell.length_a   1.000
_cell.length_b   1.000
_cell.length_c   1.000
_cell.angle_alpha   90.00
_cell.angle_beta   90.00
_cell.angle_gamma   90.00
#
_symmetry.space_group_name_H-M   'P 1'
#
loop_
_entity.id
_entity.type
_entity.pdbx_description
1 polymer ?
#
loop_
_entity_poly.entity_id
_entity_poly.type
_entity_poly.pdbx_seq_one_letter_code
_entity_poly.pdbx_strand_id
1 'polypeptide(L)'
;MGSKERGQDLSCLARDCVKASAVKSKLDTRGFEKDESGVPLSSNGIFWSLSHKPGYVAGVVSRQKVGIDIEKLKYISDPVFKRIVDPAEFLHFMNQDKMLVFFRVFTAKEAVLKNAGIGFKGLSKVKIHTVVDNYHLIVHYLDQKYQVENFYFDGYIASVTKDNVGIEWNFR
;
A
#
# COMPACT_ATOMS: atom_id res chain seq x y z
N MET A 1 4.45 -6.60 27.54
CA MET A 1 3.80 -6.90 26.25
C MET A 1 4.87 -6.99 25.17
N GLY A 2 5.02 -8.17 24.59
CA GLY A 2 6.05 -8.44 23.58
C GLY A 2 5.74 -7.78 22.24
N SER A 3 6.76 -7.59 21.38
CA SER A 3 6.60 -7.06 20.02
C SER A 3 5.65 -7.92 19.16
N LYS A 4 5.57 -9.23 19.43
CA LYS A 4 4.74 -10.20 18.71
C LYS A 4 3.24 -10.07 19.03
N GLU A 5 2.88 -9.82 20.29
CA GLU A 5 1.49 -9.57 20.72
C GLU A 5 0.96 -8.28 20.08
N ARG A 6 1.75 -7.20 20.12
CA ARG A 6 1.37 -5.92 19.48
C ARG A 6 1.13 -6.04 17.98
N GLY A 7 1.89 -6.89 17.28
CA GLY A 7 1.68 -7.15 15.85
C GLY A 7 0.39 -7.93 15.56
N GLN A 8 0.01 -8.85 16.44
CA GLN A 8 -1.26 -9.57 16.34
C GLN A 8 -2.47 -8.65 16.58
N ASP A 9 -2.38 -7.77 17.58
CA ASP A 9 -3.43 -6.79 17.88
C ASP A 9 -3.69 -5.84 16.70
N LEU A 10 -2.61 -5.29 16.11
CA LEU A 10 -2.71 -4.44 14.93
C LEU A 10 -3.29 -5.18 13.72
N SER A 11 -2.96 -6.45 13.55
CA SER A 11 -3.53 -7.30 12.49
C SER A 11 -5.04 -7.52 12.66
N CYS A 12 -5.52 -7.66 13.89
CA CYS A 12 -6.96 -7.74 14.18
C CYS A 12 -7.66 -6.42 13.84
N LEU A 13 -7.12 -5.28 14.29
CA LEU A 13 -7.66 -3.95 13.99
C LEU A 13 -7.67 -3.63 12.49
N ALA A 14 -6.62 -4.01 11.75
CA ALA A 14 -6.60 -3.82 10.30
C ALA A 14 -7.70 -4.62 9.58
N ARG A 15 -8.06 -5.81 10.08
CA ARG A 15 -9.22 -6.56 9.54
C ARG A 15 -10.54 -5.83 9.79
N ASP A 16 -10.66 -5.10 10.90
CA ASP A 16 -11.85 -4.27 11.14
C ASP A 16 -11.95 -3.10 10.16
N CYS A 17 -10.82 -2.54 9.71
CA CYS A 17 -10.80 -1.59 8.58
C CYS A 17 -11.23 -2.24 7.26
N VAL A 18 -10.85 -3.49 6.99
CA VAL A 18 -11.34 -4.20 5.80
C VAL A 18 -12.85 -4.42 5.86
N LYS A 19 -13.38 -4.88 7.02
CA LYS A 19 -14.83 -4.99 7.26
C LYS A 19 -15.53 -3.64 7.06
N ALA A 20 -14.94 -2.57 7.58
CA ALA A 20 -15.45 -1.20 7.41
C ALA A 20 -15.58 -0.83 5.93
N SER A 21 -14.53 -1.08 5.16
CA SER A 21 -14.48 -0.81 3.72
C SER A 21 -15.55 -1.60 2.98
N ALA A 22 -15.79 -2.87 3.34
CA ALA A 22 -16.85 -3.71 2.77
C ALA A 22 -18.24 -3.13 3.02
N VAL A 23 -18.54 -2.73 4.26
CA VAL A 23 -19.82 -2.11 4.64
C VAL A 23 -20.04 -0.81 3.87
N LYS A 24 -19.05 0.09 3.84
CA LYS A 24 -19.16 1.38 3.13
C LYS A 24 -19.33 1.19 1.62
N SER A 25 -18.60 0.23 1.04
CA SER A 25 -18.66 -0.08 -0.38
C SER A 25 -19.87 -0.94 -0.78
N LYS A 26 -20.69 -1.37 0.19
CA LYS A 26 -21.82 -2.29 -0.01
C LYS A 26 -21.43 -3.57 -0.75
N LEU A 27 -20.26 -4.12 -0.41
CA LEU A 27 -19.75 -5.35 -0.99
C LEU A 27 -19.96 -6.51 -0.01
N ASP A 28 -20.49 -7.62 -0.52
CA ASP A 28 -20.73 -8.83 0.26
C ASP A 28 -19.43 -9.63 0.42
N THR A 29 -18.91 -9.68 1.65
CA THR A 29 -17.71 -10.42 2.01
C THR A 29 -18.05 -11.43 3.12
N ARG A 30 -17.62 -12.69 2.97
CA ARG A 30 -17.94 -13.79 3.90
C ARG A 30 -16.85 -14.06 4.94
N GLY A 31 -15.65 -13.52 4.73
CA GLY A 31 -14.47 -13.75 5.55
C GLY A 31 -13.21 -13.12 4.94
N PHE A 32 -12.14 -13.01 5.72
CA PHE A 32 -10.86 -12.40 5.31
C PHE A 32 -9.70 -13.35 5.59
N GLU A 33 -9.68 -14.43 4.82
CA GLU A 33 -8.70 -15.52 4.92
C GLU A 33 -7.45 -15.24 4.09
N LYS A 34 -6.31 -15.77 4.56
CA LYS A 34 -5.03 -15.68 3.87
C LYS A 34 -4.54 -17.09 3.57
N ASP A 35 -3.77 -17.24 2.51
CA ASP A 35 -3.06 -18.48 2.23
C ASP A 35 -1.90 -18.71 3.22
N GLU A 36 -1.21 -19.83 3.06
CA GLU A 36 -0.05 -20.22 3.86
C GLU A 36 1.11 -19.21 3.79
N SER A 37 1.18 -18.43 2.70
CA SER A 37 2.17 -17.37 2.49
C SER A 37 1.72 -16.01 3.05
N GLY A 38 0.52 -15.93 3.65
CA GLY A 38 -0.05 -14.71 4.21
C GLY A 38 -0.67 -13.77 3.18
N VAL A 39 -0.87 -14.22 1.94
CA VAL A 39 -1.51 -13.46 0.85
C VAL A 39 -3.03 -13.51 1.02
N PRO A 40 -3.74 -12.38 0.98
CA PRO A 40 -5.20 -12.33 1.01
C PRO A 40 -5.87 -13.19 -0.08
N LEU A 41 -6.78 -14.07 0.32
CA LEU A 41 -7.68 -14.79 -0.59
C LEU A 41 -8.93 -13.95 -0.85
N SER A 42 -9.45 -13.98 -2.08
CA SER A 42 -10.68 -13.25 -2.41
C SER A 42 -11.87 -13.80 -1.62
N SER A 43 -12.69 -12.89 -1.09
CA SER A 43 -13.91 -13.21 -0.34
C SER A 43 -15.12 -13.05 -1.24
N ASN A 44 -15.74 -14.15 -1.70
CA ASN A 44 -16.88 -14.10 -2.61
C ASN A 44 -16.59 -13.26 -3.89
N GLY A 45 -15.38 -13.40 -4.45
CA GLY A 45 -14.94 -12.60 -5.61
C GLY A 45 -14.55 -11.15 -5.28
N ILE A 46 -14.57 -10.75 -4.01
CA ILE A 46 -14.11 -9.44 -3.54
C ILE A 46 -12.66 -9.55 -3.05
N PHE A 47 -11.79 -8.73 -3.60
CA PHE A 47 -10.40 -8.64 -3.22
C PHE A 47 -10.23 -7.63 -2.10
N TRP A 48 -9.19 -7.83 -1.30
CA TRP A 48 -8.93 -6.95 -0.17
C TRP A 48 -7.45 -6.90 0.17
N SER A 49 -7.06 -5.81 0.81
CA SER A 49 -5.71 -5.62 1.30
C SER A 49 -5.75 -4.88 2.63
N LEU A 50 -4.71 -5.07 3.44
CA LEU A 50 -4.54 -4.37 4.69
C LEU A 50 -3.07 -4.01 4.93
N SER A 51 -2.85 -2.98 5.71
CA SER A 51 -1.53 -2.62 6.23
C SER A 51 -1.65 -2.05 7.63
N HIS A 52 -0.56 -2.09 8.38
CA HIS A 52 -0.52 -1.53 9.72
C HIS A 52 0.85 -0.99 10.06
N LYS A 53 0.86 0.12 10.77
CA LYS A 53 2.04 0.73 11.38
C LYS A 53 1.68 1.18 12.79
N PRO A 54 2.60 1.18 13.77
CA PRO A 54 2.27 1.73 15.09
C PRO A 54 1.60 3.10 14.95
N GLY A 55 0.38 3.25 15.49
CA GLY A 55 -0.46 4.45 15.36
C GLY A 55 -1.66 4.28 14.42
N TYR A 56 -1.53 3.58 13.30
CA TYR A 56 -2.60 3.46 12.30
C TYR A 56 -2.68 2.08 11.64
N VAL A 57 -3.91 1.68 11.35
CA VAL A 57 -4.22 0.50 10.54
C VAL A 57 -5.04 0.93 9.33
N ALA A 58 -4.88 0.21 8.22
CA ALA A 58 -5.58 0.48 6.98
C ALA A 58 -6.12 -0.82 6.37
N GLY A 59 -7.27 -0.73 5.73
CA GLY A 59 -7.93 -1.85 5.06
C GLY A 59 -8.77 -1.35 3.90
N VAL A 60 -8.76 -2.09 2.80
CA VAL A 60 -9.49 -1.75 1.57
C VAL A 60 -10.10 -3.02 0.97
N VAL A 61 -11.29 -2.90 0.39
CA VAL A 61 -11.90 -3.93 -0.47
C VAL A 61 -12.14 -3.39 -1.87
N SER A 62 -12.18 -4.27 -2.86
CA SER A 62 -12.50 -3.92 -4.24
C SER A 62 -13.01 -5.13 -5.02
N ARG A 63 -13.76 -4.88 -6.10
CA ARG A 63 -14.14 -5.90 -7.09
C ARG A 63 -12.97 -6.34 -7.97
N GLN A 64 -11.89 -5.57 -7.97
CA GLN A 64 -10.64 -5.88 -8.67
C GLN A 64 -9.53 -6.08 -7.63
N LYS A 65 -8.43 -6.73 -8.02
CA LYS A 65 -7.25 -6.85 -7.14
C LYS A 65 -6.83 -5.47 -6.64
N VAL A 66 -6.47 -5.40 -5.37
CA VAL A 66 -6.13 -4.15 -4.69
C VAL A 66 -5.01 -4.41 -3.70
N GLY A 67 -4.10 -3.46 -3.56
CA GLY A 67 -3.07 -3.44 -2.54
C GLY A 67 -3.04 -2.09 -1.83
N ILE A 68 -2.85 -2.11 -0.51
CA ILE A 68 -2.68 -0.90 0.32
C ILE A 68 -1.44 -1.02 1.19
N ASP A 69 -0.70 0.07 1.33
CA ASP A 69 0.38 0.18 2.30
C ASP A 69 0.36 1.50 3.07
N ILE A 70 0.92 1.51 4.28
CA ILE A 70 0.96 2.67 5.18
C ILE A 70 2.32 2.76 5.90
N GLU A 71 2.93 3.94 5.89
CA GLU A 71 4.18 4.19 6.58
C GLU A 71 4.19 5.55 7.29
N LYS A 72 4.91 5.61 8.42
CA LYS A 72 5.17 6.86 9.14
C LYS A 72 6.34 7.58 8.50
N LEU A 73 6.16 8.84 8.14
CA LEU A 73 7.23 9.71 7.68
C LEU A 73 8.24 9.91 8.81
N LYS A 74 9.52 9.67 8.50
CA LYS A 74 10.64 9.81 9.42
C LYS A 74 11.93 9.98 8.63
N TYR A 75 13.00 10.43 9.29
CA TYR A 75 14.31 10.49 8.66
C TYR A 75 14.73 9.14 8.07
N ILE A 76 15.31 9.18 6.86
CA ILE A 76 15.84 8.02 6.14
C ILE A 76 17.28 8.31 5.76
N SER A 77 18.18 7.36 6.03
CA SER A 77 19.57 7.46 5.64
C SER A 77 19.76 7.20 4.15
N ASP A 78 20.80 7.82 3.59
CA ASP A 78 21.19 7.68 2.19
C ASP A 78 21.33 6.23 1.68
N PRO A 79 21.93 5.29 2.43
CA PRO A 79 22.01 3.90 2.00
C PRO A 79 20.64 3.22 1.91
N VAL A 80 19.71 3.54 2.82
CA VAL A 80 18.35 2.98 2.79
C VAL A 80 17.58 3.56 1.60
N PHE A 81 17.74 4.86 1.35
CA PHE A 81 17.15 5.52 0.19
C PHE A 81 17.55 4.83 -1.13
N LYS A 82 18.86 4.67 -1.36
CA LYS A 82 19.42 4.09 -2.60
C LYS A 82 19.06 2.62 -2.81
N ARG A 83 18.62 1.91 -1.77
CA ARG A 83 18.13 0.51 -1.87
C ARG A 83 16.72 0.41 -2.44
N ILE A 84 15.92 1.47 -2.28
CA ILE A 84 14.49 1.47 -2.62
C ILE A 84 14.22 2.31 -3.87
N VAL A 85 14.86 3.47 -3.95
CA VAL A 85 14.67 4.43 -5.04
C VAL A 85 15.86 4.36 -5.98
N ASP A 86 15.61 3.90 -7.20
CA ASP A 86 16.56 3.93 -8.29
C ASP A 86 16.86 5.39 -8.69
N PRO A 87 18.11 5.75 -9.00
CA PRO A 87 18.44 7.08 -9.50
C PRO A 87 17.57 7.54 -10.68
N ALA A 88 17.21 6.63 -11.60
CA ALA A 88 16.34 6.97 -12.72
C ALA A 88 14.90 7.27 -12.27
N GLU A 89 14.39 6.54 -11.27
CA GLU A 89 13.07 6.83 -10.68
C GLU A 89 13.06 8.19 -9.99
N PHE A 90 14.15 8.55 -9.31
CA PHE A 90 14.28 9.81 -8.59
C PHE A 90 14.16 11.04 -9.51
N LEU A 91 14.60 10.94 -10.77
CA LEU A 91 14.49 12.02 -11.75
C LEU A 91 13.04 12.42 -12.03
N HIS A 92 12.05 11.55 -11.78
CA HIS A 92 10.64 11.89 -11.93
C HIS A 92 10.09 12.79 -10.83
N PHE A 93 10.79 12.93 -9.69
CA PHE A 93 10.32 13.64 -8.50
C PHE A 93 10.99 15.02 -8.32
N MET A 94 11.33 15.70 -9.41
CA MET A 94 12.04 16.99 -9.37
C MET A 94 11.45 17.95 -8.32
N ASN A 95 12.33 18.60 -7.54
CA ASN A 95 12.01 19.56 -6.48
C ASN A 95 11.26 19.00 -5.25
N GLN A 96 11.19 17.68 -5.06
CA GLN A 96 10.65 17.09 -3.83
C GLN A 96 11.74 16.70 -2.84
N ASP A 97 11.41 16.80 -1.56
CA ASP A 97 12.26 16.35 -0.47
C ASP A 97 12.54 14.83 -0.55
N LYS A 98 13.78 14.45 -0.26
CA LYS A 98 14.26 13.07 -0.38
C LYS A 98 13.50 12.10 0.52
N MET A 99 13.16 12.50 1.75
CA MET A 99 12.40 11.66 2.67
C MET A 99 10.99 11.46 2.15
N LEU A 100 10.35 12.51 1.62
CA LEU A 100 9.04 12.39 0.97
C LEU A 100 9.09 11.43 -0.22
N VAL A 101 10.07 11.59 -1.13
CA VAL A 101 10.21 10.71 -2.30
C VAL A 101 10.39 9.26 -1.87
N PHE A 102 11.22 9.00 -0.86
CA PHE A 102 11.41 7.65 -0.34
C PHE A 102 10.09 6.98 -0.01
N PHE A 103 9.26 7.62 0.83
CA PHE A 103 8.04 6.98 1.27
C PHE A 103 7.01 6.88 0.15
N ARG A 104 6.86 7.90 -0.71
CA ARG A 104 6.01 7.80 -1.91
C ARG A 104 6.35 6.59 -2.77
N VAL A 105 7.64 6.35 -2.99
CA VAL A 105 8.11 5.22 -3.79
C VAL A 105 7.91 3.91 -3.03
N PHE A 106 8.31 3.87 -1.76
CA PHE A 106 8.28 2.65 -0.95
C PHE A 106 6.86 2.12 -0.77
N THR A 107 5.92 2.94 -0.30
CA THR A 107 4.54 2.53 -0.07
C THR A 107 3.82 2.20 -1.38
N ALA A 108 4.13 2.90 -2.48
CA ALA A 108 3.57 2.58 -3.79
C ALA A 108 4.04 1.23 -4.32
N LYS A 109 5.35 0.91 -4.17
CA LYS A 109 5.89 -0.38 -4.57
C LYS A 109 5.31 -1.53 -3.72
N GLU A 110 5.21 -1.33 -2.41
CA GLU A 110 4.56 -2.29 -1.50
C GLU A 110 3.09 -2.52 -1.86
N ALA A 111 2.33 -1.46 -2.17
CA ALA A 111 0.94 -1.57 -2.61
C ALA A 111 0.81 -2.40 -3.90
N VAL A 112 1.68 -2.19 -4.89
CA VAL A 112 1.71 -3.00 -6.12
C VAL A 112 2.04 -4.46 -5.83
N LEU A 113 3.02 -4.75 -4.97
CA LEU A 113 3.36 -6.12 -4.59
C LEU A 113 2.19 -6.83 -3.88
N LYS A 114 1.50 -6.13 -2.99
CA LYS A 114 0.30 -6.65 -2.31
C LYS A 114 -0.84 -6.93 -3.30
N ASN A 115 -1.05 -6.07 -4.28
CA ASN A 115 -2.02 -6.30 -5.35
C ASN A 115 -1.66 -7.56 -6.17
N ALA A 116 -0.37 -7.70 -6.53
CA ALA A 116 0.12 -8.84 -7.28
C ALA A 116 0.13 -10.15 -6.48
N GLY A 117 -0.02 -10.10 -5.15
CA GLY A 117 0.12 -11.26 -4.26
C GLY A 117 1.56 -11.74 -4.12
N ILE A 118 2.53 -10.86 -4.34
CA ILE A 118 3.97 -11.19 -4.27
C ILE A 118 4.55 -10.54 -3.02
N GLY A 119 5.33 -11.31 -2.26
CA GLY A 119 6.05 -10.78 -1.11
C GLY A 119 7.17 -9.79 -1.49
N PHE A 120 7.87 -9.28 -0.48
CA PHE A 120 8.94 -8.27 -0.61
C PHE A 120 10.04 -8.60 -1.64
N LYS A 121 10.23 -9.89 -1.98
CA LYS A 121 11.20 -10.35 -2.99
C LYS A 121 10.99 -9.72 -4.37
N GLY A 122 9.81 -9.20 -4.67
CA GLY A 122 9.51 -8.54 -5.96
C GLY A 122 9.97 -7.08 -6.05
N LEU A 123 10.38 -6.44 -4.95
CA LEU A 123 10.51 -4.98 -4.86
C LEU A 123 11.46 -4.37 -5.90
N SER A 124 12.58 -5.03 -6.20
CA SER A 124 13.56 -4.53 -7.18
C SER A 124 13.02 -4.49 -8.61
N LYS A 125 11.99 -5.29 -8.92
CA LYS A 125 11.33 -5.35 -10.23
C LYS A 125 10.19 -4.34 -10.36
N VAL A 126 9.75 -3.73 -9.26
CA VAL A 126 8.74 -2.67 -9.29
C VAL A 126 9.44 -1.35 -9.51
N LYS A 127 9.03 -0.61 -10.54
CA LYS A 127 9.63 0.66 -10.93
C LYS A 127 8.58 1.76 -11.06
N ILE A 128 8.88 2.95 -10.56
CA ILE A 128 8.10 4.15 -10.87
C ILE A 128 8.30 4.47 -12.35
N HIS A 129 7.21 4.48 -13.10
CA HIS A 129 7.22 4.83 -14.52
C HIS A 129 6.95 6.31 -14.72
N THR A 130 6.05 6.89 -13.92
CA THR A 130 5.67 8.30 -14.05
C THR A 130 5.16 8.84 -12.72
N VAL A 131 5.52 10.09 -12.42
CA VAL A 131 4.89 10.90 -11.37
C VAL A 131 3.85 11.78 -12.05
N VAL A 132 2.57 11.52 -11.81
CA VAL A 132 1.47 12.25 -12.46
C VAL A 132 1.25 13.58 -11.76
N ASP A 133 1.19 13.54 -10.44
CA ASP A 133 1.09 14.72 -9.57
C ASP A 133 1.65 14.40 -8.17
N ASN A 134 1.30 15.20 -7.16
CA ASN A 134 1.75 14.99 -5.77
C ASN A 134 1.12 13.77 -5.09
N TYR A 135 0.01 13.25 -5.60
CA TYR A 135 -0.76 12.15 -5.04
C TYR A 135 -0.68 10.91 -5.93
N HIS A 136 -0.62 11.06 -7.24
CA HIS A 136 -0.74 9.96 -8.19
C HIS A 136 0.59 9.55 -8.83
N LEU A 137 0.81 8.23 -8.91
CA LEU A 137 1.95 7.60 -9.57
C LEU A 137 1.46 6.55 -10.58
N ILE A 138 2.22 6.37 -11.65
CA ILE A 138 2.13 5.17 -12.49
C ILE A 138 3.33 4.30 -12.15
N VAL A 139 3.05 3.07 -11.74
CA VAL A 139 4.05 2.09 -11.29
C VAL A 139 4.03 0.90 -12.24
N HIS A 140 5.20 0.42 -12.62
CA HIS A 140 5.37 -0.71 -13.51
C HIS A 140 5.91 -1.91 -12.75
N TYR A 141 5.30 -3.08 -12.97
CA TYR A 141 5.80 -4.36 -12.48
C TYR A 141 5.60 -5.43 -13.55
N LEU A 142 6.70 -6.05 -13.98
CA LEU A 142 6.74 -6.97 -15.13
C LEU A 142 6.20 -6.29 -16.39
N ASP A 143 5.09 -6.77 -16.96
CA ASP A 143 4.47 -6.21 -18.17
C ASP A 143 3.18 -5.42 -17.86
N GLN A 144 2.93 -5.12 -16.57
CA GLN A 144 1.71 -4.44 -16.13
C GLN A 144 2.01 -3.08 -15.50
N LYS A 145 1.20 -2.08 -15.88
CA LYS A 145 1.15 -0.76 -15.24
C LYS A 145 0.01 -0.70 -14.22
N TYR A 146 0.28 -0.05 -13.11
CA TYR A 146 -0.63 0.18 -12.00
C TYR A 146 -0.77 1.67 -11.75
N GLN A 147 -1.98 2.15 -11.56
CA GLN A 147 -2.23 3.47 -11.00
C GLN A 147 -2.19 3.37 -9.48
N VAL A 148 -1.40 4.24 -8.85
CA VAL A 148 -1.28 4.30 -7.39
C VAL A 148 -1.62 5.70 -6.91
N GLU A 149 -2.47 5.78 -5.89
CA GLU A 149 -2.82 7.02 -5.20
C GLU A 149 -2.18 7.03 -3.81
N ASN A 150 -1.51 8.14 -3.51
CA ASN A 150 -0.92 8.45 -2.23
C ASN A 150 -1.83 9.38 -1.45
N PHE A 151 -1.96 9.12 -0.15
CA PHE A 151 -2.75 9.91 0.76
C PHE A 151 -1.94 10.24 2.02
N TYR A 152 -1.92 11.51 2.40
CA TYR A 152 -1.08 12.04 3.48
C TYR A 152 -1.95 12.47 4.67
N PHE A 153 -1.56 12.07 5.88
CA PHE A 153 -2.30 12.41 7.10
C PHE A 153 -1.42 12.20 8.34
N ASP A 154 -1.50 13.08 9.33
CA ASP A 154 -0.84 12.93 10.64
C ASP A 154 0.64 12.48 10.61
N GLY A 155 1.40 12.94 9.60
CA GLY A 155 2.79 12.52 9.41
C GLY A 155 2.97 11.08 8.90
N TYR A 156 1.93 10.49 8.31
CA TYR A 156 1.92 9.22 7.59
C TYR A 156 1.63 9.45 6.11
N ILE A 157 1.97 8.45 5.33
CA ILE A 157 1.54 8.28 3.95
C ILE A 157 0.96 6.88 3.80
N ALA A 158 -0.18 6.78 3.13
CA ALA A 158 -0.73 5.54 2.64
C ALA A 158 -0.76 5.54 1.11
N SER A 159 -0.54 4.38 0.50
CA SER A 159 -0.64 4.19 -0.96
C SER A 159 -1.60 3.07 -1.28
N VAL A 160 -2.45 3.25 -2.27
CA VAL A 160 -3.39 2.23 -2.76
C VAL A 160 -3.35 2.11 -4.27
N THR A 161 -3.39 0.89 -4.78
CA THR A 161 -3.56 0.63 -6.22
C THR A 161 -5.02 0.88 -6.63
N LYS A 162 -5.28 1.63 -7.71
CA LYS A 162 -6.63 2.12 -8.04
C LYS A 162 -7.07 1.90 -9.50
N ASP A 163 -6.54 0.91 -10.20
CA ASP A 163 -6.73 0.71 -11.66
C ASP A 163 -8.19 0.94 -12.13
N ASN A 164 -8.46 2.15 -12.61
CA ASN A 164 -9.77 2.65 -13.08
C ASN A 164 -10.93 2.60 -12.05
N VAL A 165 -10.63 2.67 -10.76
CA VAL A 165 -11.61 2.73 -9.66
C VAL A 165 -11.39 3.99 -8.82
N GLY A 166 -12.48 4.66 -8.44
CA GLY A 166 -12.42 5.78 -7.50
C GLY A 166 -12.08 5.30 -6.08
N ILE A 167 -11.20 6.04 -5.39
CA ILE A 167 -10.82 5.76 -4.00
C ILE A 167 -11.51 6.78 -3.09
N GLU A 168 -12.05 6.29 -1.96
CA GLU A 168 -12.62 7.14 -0.92
C GLU A 168 -11.93 6.87 0.42
N TRP A 169 -11.06 7.79 0.84
CA TRP A 169 -10.35 7.70 2.11
C TRP A 169 -11.26 8.06 3.28
N ASN A 170 -11.25 7.22 4.31
CA ASN A 170 -12.13 7.37 5.46
C ASN A 170 -11.37 7.09 6.76
N PHE A 171 -11.50 8.01 7.72
CA PHE A 171 -10.97 7.86 9.08
C PHE A 171 -12.08 7.38 10.02
N ARG A 172 -11.68 6.65 11.05
CA ARG A 172 -12.53 6.18 12.14
C ARG A 172 -11.93 6.63 13.47
#